data_AF-A0A660N1I0-F1
#
_entry.id   AF-A0A660N1I0-F1
#
_cell.length_a   1.000
_cell.length_b   1.000
_cell.length_c   1.000
_cell.angle_alpha   90.00
_cell.angle_beta   90.00
_cell.angle_gamma   90.00
#
_symmetry.space_group_name_H-M   'P 1'
#
loop_
_entity.id
_entity.type
_entity.pdbx_description
1 polymer ?
#
loop_
_entity_poly.entity_id
_entity_poly.type
_entity_poly.pdbx_seq_one_letter_code
_entity_poly.pdbx_strand_id
1 'polypeptide(L)'
;MSLEGLPTTARGIQQKAKREGWSFTQIPAKGGRGGVKKIYALPPDLLAQLRQRETTRLLTQTQPELLPALAETATELSGSLKTDDGDDLARSTQAQRDQAGARLGVLHKVEELMAQTRVSKETAITTILTMARHPSGEYIAKMLRLANDKRGGGAGIPSSRTIKRWFAQRDANRIMAKVKQPDMRQPEWAACFLWHYRQPQKPSVQAAYHRFARDWQAQQPLAKLPSIHAVRRFLHDKLGNVCREDGRKGKRELKTLQGYTEREF
;
A
#
# COMPACT_ATOMS: atom_id res chain seq x y z
N MET A 1 -26.86 -32.87 7.22
CA MET A 1 -25.62 -32.60 6.47
C MET A 1 -25.03 -33.92 5.97
N SER A 2 -25.42 -34.36 4.77
CA SER A 2 -24.93 -35.61 4.17
C SER A 2 -23.71 -35.34 3.28
N LEU A 3 -22.68 -36.18 3.41
CA LEU A 3 -21.64 -36.35 2.38
C LEU A 3 -22.20 -37.31 1.33
N GLU A 4 -21.95 -37.05 0.05
CA GLU A 4 -22.50 -37.89 -1.02
C GLU A 4 -22.00 -39.33 -0.86
N GLY A 5 -22.95 -40.27 -0.82
CA GLY A 5 -22.66 -41.68 -0.58
C GLY A 5 -22.46 -42.09 0.89
N LEU A 6 -22.37 -41.18 1.86
CA LEU A 6 -22.29 -41.53 3.28
C LEU A 6 -23.70 -41.57 3.90
N PRO A 7 -24.12 -42.71 4.47
CA PRO A 7 -25.41 -42.81 5.14
C PRO A 7 -25.46 -41.90 6.38
N THR A 8 -26.59 -41.24 6.58
CA THR A 8 -26.79 -40.26 7.66
C THR A 8 -26.86 -40.90 9.06
N THR A 9 -27.04 -42.23 9.15
CA THR A 9 -27.16 -42.96 10.42
C THR A 9 -25.87 -43.70 10.77
N ALA A 10 -25.50 -43.69 12.06
CA ALA A 10 -24.31 -44.38 12.56
C ALA A 10 -24.29 -45.88 12.20
N ARG A 11 -25.47 -46.54 12.24
CA ARG A 11 -25.63 -47.94 11.83
C ARG A 11 -25.37 -48.14 10.33
N GLY A 12 -25.82 -47.22 9.49
CA GLY A 12 -25.54 -47.25 8.05
C GLY A 12 -24.06 -47.10 7.75
N ILE A 13 -23.36 -46.22 8.48
CA ILE A 13 -21.92 -46.00 8.30
C ILE A 13 -21.14 -47.27 8.64
N GLN A 14 -21.50 -47.94 9.75
CA GLN A 14 -20.88 -49.21 10.14
C GLN A 14 -21.11 -50.33 9.11
N GLN A 15 -22.31 -50.43 8.54
CA GLN A 15 -22.61 -51.41 7.51
C GLN A 15 -21.84 -51.15 6.21
N LYS A 16 -21.73 -49.87 5.81
CA LYS A 16 -20.95 -49.46 4.65
C LYS A 16 -19.45 -49.73 4.85
N ALA A 17 -18.90 -49.35 6.00
CA ALA A 17 -17.51 -49.61 6.36
C ALA A 17 -17.19 -51.12 6.40
N LYS A 18 -18.14 -51.97 6.81
CA LYS A 18 -17.99 -53.43 6.77
C LYS A 18 -18.06 -53.98 5.33
N ARG A 19 -18.92 -53.42 4.48
CA ARG A 19 -19.10 -53.83 3.08
C ARG A 19 -17.89 -53.46 2.22
N GLU A 20 -17.30 -52.29 2.48
CA GLU A 20 -16.18 -51.72 1.73
C GLU A 20 -14.82 -51.99 2.39
N GLY A 21 -14.79 -52.73 3.50
CA GLY A 21 -13.54 -53.16 4.13
C GLY A 21 -12.67 -52.03 4.67
N TRP A 22 -13.27 -50.98 5.25
CA TRP A 22 -12.50 -49.83 5.75
C TRP A 22 -11.56 -50.24 6.89
N SER A 23 -10.34 -49.70 6.88
CA SER A 23 -9.38 -49.93 7.96
C SER A 23 -9.92 -49.36 9.28
N PHE A 24 -9.69 -50.08 10.39
CA PHE A 24 -10.17 -49.66 11.70
C PHE A 24 -9.11 -49.84 12.77
N THR A 25 -9.11 -48.94 13.75
CA THR A 25 -8.29 -49.03 14.96
C THR A 25 -9.19 -49.29 16.16
N GLN A 26 -8.73 -50.15 17.05
CA GLN A 26 -9.43 -50.49 18.29
C GLN A 26 -8.87 -49.64 19.42
N ILE A 27 -9.71 -48.84 20.07
CA ILE A 27 -9.34 -47.99 21.21
C ILE A 27 -10.18 -48.39 22.43
N PRO A 28 -9.60 -48.47 23.64
CA PRO A 28 -10.35 -48.71 24.86
C PRO A 28 -11.38 -47.58 25.08
N ALA A 29 -12.63 -47.95 25.31
CA ALA A 29 -13.73 -47.02 25.52
C ALA A 29 -14.78 -47.59 26.48
N LYS A 30 -15.25 -46.75 27.40
CA LYS A 30 -16.29 -47.10 28.37
C LYS A 30 -17.62 -47.35 27.65
N GLY A 31 -18.14 -48.59 27.71
CA GLY A 31 -19.45 -48.95 27.14
C GLY A 31 -19.45 -49.75 25.83
N GLY A 32 -18.28 -50.14 25.28
CA GLY A 32 -18.20 -51.07 24.15
C GLY A 32 -18.29 -52.53 24.59
N ARG A 33 -18.72 -53.45 23.69
CA ARG A 33 -18.64 -54.90 23.95
C ARG A 33 -17.17 -55.29 24.10
N GLY A 34 -16.75 -55.60 25.33
CA GLY A 34 -15.34 -55.85 25.69
C GLY A 34 -14.53 -54.60 26.05
N GLY A 35 -15.16 -53.45 26.31
CA GLY A 35 -14.46 -52.22 26.70
C GLY A 35 -13.67 -51.54 25.59
N VAL A 36 -13.92 -51.91 24.33
CA VAL A 36 -13.19 -51.43 23.14
C VAL A 36 -14.17 -50.91 22.10
N LYS A 37 -13.84 -49.77 21.45
CA LYS A 37 -14.58 -49.18 20.33
C LYS A 37 -13.74 -49.23 19.07
N LYS A 38 -14.35 -49.65 17.96
CA LYS A 38 -13.74 -49.62 16.63
C LYS A 38 -13.93 -48.23 16.02
N ILE A 39 -12.83 -47.58 15.65
CA ILE A 39 -12.82 -46.31 14.93
C ILE A 39 -12.36 -46.61 13.52
N TYR A 40 -13.25 -46.37 12.55
CA TYR A 40 -12.97 -46.58 11.14
C TYR A 40 -12.23 -45.36 10.57
N ALA A 41 -11.17 -45.60 9.80
CA ALA A 41 -10.52 -44.57 9.02
C ALA A 41 -11.37 -44.27 7.78
N LEU A 42 -11.48 -42.97 7.46
CA LEU A 42 -12.26 -42.53 6.32
C LEU A 42 -11.45 -42.75 5.03
N PRO A 43 -12.04 -43.33 3.97
CA PRO A 43 -11.39 -43.48 2.67
C PRO A 43 -10.88 -42.16 2.09
N PRO A 44 -9.80 -42.20 1.28
CA PRO A 44 -9.18 -40.99 0.71
C PRO A 44 -10.14 -40.16 -0.14
N ASP A 45 -11.08 -40.79 -0.83
CA ASP A 45 -12.06 -40.10 -1.69
C ASP A 45 -13.04 -39.24 -0.87
N LEU A 46 -13.47 -39.75 0.29
CA LEU A 46 -14.35 -39.00 1.20
C LEU A 46 -13.59 -37.90 1.95
N LEU A 47 -12.29 -38.10 2.22
CA LEU A 47 -11.40 -37.05 2.74
C LEU A 47 -11.21 -35.92 1.72
N ALA A 48 -11.07 -36.24 0.43
CA ALA A 48 -10.97 -35.25 -0.63
C ALA A 48 -12.25 -34.42 -0.74
N GLN A 49 -13.43 -35.05 -0.67
CA GLN A 49 -14.72 -34.35 -0.65
C GLN A 49 -14.89 -33.45 0.58
N LEU A 50 -14.45 -33.90 1.76
CA LEU A 50 -14.45 -33.09 2.97
C LEU A 50 -13.53 -31.88 2.83
N ARG A 51 -12.30 -32.08 2.36
CA ARG A 51 -11.36 -30.99 2.10
C ARG A 51 -11.91 -30.00 1.08
N GLN A 52 -12.49 -30.46 -0.02
CA GLN A 52 -13.08 -29.60 -1.04
C GLN A 52 -14.27 -28.78 -0.50
N ARG A 53 -15.07 -29.37 0.39
CA ARG A 53 -16.17 -28.65 1.07
C ARG A 53 -15.65 -27.61 2.06
N GLU A 54 -14.64 -27.95 2.85
CA GLU A 54 -14.01 -27.01 3.78
C GLU A 54 -13.32 -25.87 3.04
N THR A 55 -12.60 -26.16 1.95
CA THR A 55 -12.00 -25.12 1.10
C THR A 55 -13.07 -24.27 0.45
N THR A 56 -14.15 -24.84 -0.08
CA THR A 56 -15.27 -24.09 -0.65
C THR A 56 -15.90 -23.21 0.42
N ARG A 57 -16.16 -23.72 1.63
CA ARG A 57 -16.72 -22.94 2.73
C ARG A 57 -15.81 -21.79 3.16
N LEU A 58 -14.51 -22.03 3.27
CA LEU A 58 -13.53 -20.98 3.57
C LEU A 58 -13.49 -19.95 2.45
N LEU A 59 -13.52 -20.38 1.18
CA LEU A 59 -13.61 -19.48 0.05
C LEU A 59 -14.90 -18.66 0.08
N THR A 60 -16.06 -19.25 0.34
CA THR A 60 -17.35 -18.53 0.43
C THR A 60 -17.41 -17.60 1.65
N GLN A 61 -16.77 -17.95 2.78
CA GLN A 61 -16.67 -17.06 3.94
C GLN A 61 -15.65 -15.93 3.76
N THR A 62 -14.66 -16.12 2.88
CA THR A 62 -13.64 -15.11 2.55
C THR A 62 -13.95 -14.41 1.21
N GLN A 63 -15.04 -14.79 0.55
CA GLN A 63 -15.50 -14.14 -0.66
C GLN A 63 -16.10 -12.81 -0.24
N PRO A 64 -15.53 -11.66 -0.65
CA PRO A 64 -16.26 -10.41 -0.53
C PRO A 64 -17.55 -10.61 -1.32
N GLU A 65 -18.70 -10.26 -0.74
CA GLU A 65 -19.95 -10.17 -1.49
C GLU A 65 -19.64 -9.45 -2.80
N LEU A 66 -19.77 -10.18 -3.91
CA LEU A 66 -19.78 -9.57 -5.22
C LEU A 66 -21.04 -8.72 -5.25
N LEU A 67 -20.87 -7.44 -4.94
CA LEU A 67 -21.85 -6.41 -5.25
C LEU A 67 -22.30 -6.62 -6.70
N PRO A 68 -23.61 -6.58 -6.97
CA PRO A 68 -24.11 -6.73 -8.33
C PRO A 68 -23.40 -5.71 -9.22
N ALA A 69 -22.87 -6.19 -10.35
CA ALA A 69 -22.29 -5.35 -11.38
C ALA A 69 -23.34 -4.33 -11.83
N LEU A 70 -23.24 -3.11 -11.30
CA LEU A 70 -23.96 -1.97 -11.83
C LEU A 70 -23.23 -1.55 -13.09
N ALA A 71 -23.94 -1.72 -14.19
CA ALA A 71 -23.60 -1.17 -15.48
C ALA A 71 -23.12 0.27 -15.37
N GLU A 72 -22.08 0.57 -16.12
CA GLU A 72 -21.62 1.92 -16.41
C GLU A 72 -22.80 2.78 -16.88
N THR A 73 -23.34 3.58 -15.97
CA THR A 73 -24.14 4.75 -16.33
C THR A 73 -23.59 5.91 -15.51
N ALA A 74 -22.71 6.66 -16.17
CA ALA A 74 -22.54 8.05 -15.84
C ALA A 74 -23.92 8.73 -15.86
N THR A 75 -24.32 9.32 -14.74
CA THR A 75 -24.98 10.65 -14.62
C THR A 75 -25.50 10.76 -13.19
N GLU A 76 -24.78 11.60 -12.43
CA GLU A 76 -25.24 12.55 -11.41
C GLU A 76 -26.23 12.15 -10.29
N LEU A 77 -25.92 12.70 -9.10
CA LEU A 77 -26.75 12.87 -7.90
C LEU A 77 -26.78 11.71 -6.89
N SER A 78 -25.88 11.76 -5.90
CA SER A 78 -26.25 12.02 -4.49
C SER A 78 -25.00 11.99 -3.59
N GLY A 79 -25.04 12.78 -2.52
CA GLY A 79 -23.89 13.18 -1.71
C GLY A 79 -23.11 12.02 -1.11
N SER A 80 -21.85 11.88 -1.55
CA SER A 80 -20.86 11.08 -0.86
C SER A 80 -19.91 12.04 -0.14
N LEU A 81 -19.81 11.86 1.18
CA LEU A 81 -18.80 12.49 2.01
C LEU A 81 -17.43 12.24 1.35
N LYS A 82 -16.85 13.30 0.78
CA LYS A 82 -15.48 13.29 0.29
C LYS A 82 -14.56 13.05 1.49
N THR A 83 -14.27 11.80 1.81
CA THR A 83 -13.08 11.49 2.59
C THR A 83 -11.87 11.79 1.70
N ASP A 84 -11.01 12.70 2.17
CA ASP A 84 -9.76 13.15 1.54
C ASP A 84 -8.83 11.98 1.12
N ASP A 85 -9.10 10.77 1.64
CA ASP A 85 -8.32 9.56 1.46
C ASP A 85 -8.40 8.92 0.05
N GLY A 86 -9.52 9.08 -0.66
CA GLY A 86 -9.70 8.47 -1.99
C GLY A 86 -8.79 9.07 -3.06
N ASP A 87 -8.54 10.39 -2.97
CA ASP A 87 -7.69 11.13 -3.91
C ASP A 87 -6.19 11.00 -3.56
N ASP A 88 -5.87 10.83 -2.26
CA ASP A 88 -4.50 10.60 -1.79
C ASP A 88 -4.00 9.18 -2.16
N LEU A 89 -4.87 8.16 -2.18
CA LEU A 89 -4.50 6.81 -2.59
C LEU A 89 -4.12 6.72 -4.08
N ALA A 90 -4.88 7.41 -4.93
CA ALA A 90 -4.67 7.45 -6.39
C ALA A 90 -3.34 8.15 -6.77
N ARG A 91 -2.88 9.11 -5.96
CA ARG A 91 -1.62 9.83 -6.17
C ARG A 91 -0.42 9.23 -5.42
N SER A 92 -0.63 8.11 -4.72
CA SER A 92 0.41 7.46 -3.91
C SER A 92 1.30 6.50 -4.71
N THR A 93 2.61 6.50 -4.43
CA THR A 93 3.56 5.54 -5.01
C THR A 93 3.36 4.14 -4.41
N GLN A 94 3.62 3.07 -5.16
CA GLN A 94 3.55 1.69 -4.64
C GLN A 94 4.35 1.51 -3.34
N ALA A 95 5.56 2.06 -3.28
CA ALA A 95 6.39 2.04 -2.07
C ALA A 95 5.73 2.69 -0.83
N GLN A 96 4.88 3.71 -1.03
CA GLN A 96 4.13 4.35 0.06
C GLN A 96 2.98 3.46 0.54
N ARG A 97 2.32 2.78 -0.39
CA ARG A 97 1.27 1.79 -0.08
C ARG A 97 1.85 0.60 0.69
N ASP A 98 2.98 0.08 0.25
CA ASP A 98 3.68 -1.01 0.95
C ASP A 98 4.10 -0.60 2.36
N GLN A 99 4.63 0.62 2.52
CA GLN A 99 5.01 1.14 3.84
C GLN A 99 3.79 1.37 4.74
N ALA A 100 2.70 1.91 4.21
CA ALA A 100 1.46 2.11 4.96
C ALA A 100 0.85 0.76 5.39
N GLY A 101 0.82 -0.22 4.49
CA GLY A 101 0.41 -1.59 4.78
C GLY A 101 1.29 -2.24 5.85
N ALA A 102 2.62 -2.07 5.77
CA ALA A 102 3.55 -2.56 6.78
C ALA A 102 3.31 -1.92 8.16
N ARG A 103 3.04 -0.60 8.22
CA ARG A 103 2.66 0.08 9.47
C ARG A 103 1.39 -0.51 10.06
N LEU A 104 0.34 -0.68 9.26
CA LEU A 104 -0.92 -1.30 9.70
C LEU A 104 -0.70 -2.74 10.21
N GLY A 105 0.11 -3.54 9.51
CA GLY A 105 0.47 -4.89 9.94
C GLY A 105 1.16 -4.91 11.31
N VAL A 106 2.07 -3.97 11.58
CA VAL A 106 2.70 -3.82 12.90
C VAL A 106 1.67 -3.46 13.97
N LEU A 107 0.75 -2.53 13.69
CA LEU A 107 -0.30 -2.14 14.64
C LEU A 107 -1.24 -3.31 14.96
N HIS A 108 -1.67 -4.06 13.94
CA HIS A 108 -2.50 -5.24 14.13
C HIS A 108 -1.79 -6.31 14.95
N LYS A 109 -0.47 -6.50 14.76
CA LYS A 109 0.30 -7.46 15.55
C LYS A 109 0.39 -7.06 17.03
N VAL A 110 0.53 -5.77 17.31
CA VAL A 110 0.49 -5.23 18.68
C VAL A 110 -0.88 -5.48 19.30
N GLU A 111 -1.97 -5.20 18.58
CA GLU A 111 -3.34 -5.39 19.05
C GLU A 111 -3.68 -6.87 19.24
N GLU A 112 -3.22 -7.75 18.36
CA GLU A 112 -3.33 -9.20 18.49
C GLU A 112 -2.66 -9.68 19.78
N LEU A 113 -1.43 -9.22 20.05
CA LEU A 113 -0.70 -9.60 21.25
C LEU A 113 -1.40 -9.06 22.52
N MET A 114 -1.93 -7.84 22.47
CA MET A 114 -2.75 -7.29 23.55
C MET A 114 -4.01 -8.12 23.81
N ALA A 115 -4.71 -8.58 22.75
CA ALA A 115 -5.91 -9.38 22.88
C ALA A 115 -5.63 -10.79 23.45
N GLN A 116 -4.55 -11.43 23.01
CA GLN A 116 -4.16 -12.77 23.45
C GLN A 116 -3.66 -12.81 24.90
N THR A 117 -2.86 -11.82 25.29
CA THR A 117 -2.15 -11.84 26.58
C THR A 117 -2.73 -10.88 27.62
N ARG A 118 -3.69 -10.03 27.23
CA ARG A 118 -4.31 -8.99 28.06
C ARG A 118 -3.31 -8.01 28.69
N VAL A 119 -2.17 -7.81 28.03
CA VAL A 119 -1.13 -6.88 28.48
C VAL A 119 -1.38 -5.47 27.98
N SER A 120 -0.75 -4.48 28.62
CA SER A 120 -0.82 -3.08 28.19
C SER A 120 -0.20 -2.87 26.79
N LYS A 121 -0.60 -1.78 26.13
CA LYS A 121 -0.04 -1.36 24.84
C LYS A 121 1.48 -1.19 24.90
N GLU A 122 1.99 -0.61 25.99
CA GLU A 122 3.43 -0.37 26.16
C GLU A 122 4.21 -1.67 26.26
N THR A 123 3.75 -2.58 27.11
CA THR A 123 4.33 -3.92 27.26
C THR A 123 4.27 -4.71 25.95
N ALA A 124 3.16 -4.61 25.20
CA ALA A 124 3.03 -5.30 23.92
C ALA A 124 4.06 -4.80 22.88
N ILE A 125 4.24 -3.48 22.79
CA ILE A 125 5.23 -2.87 21.91
C ILE A 125 6.64 -3.30 22.30
N THR A 126 6.98 -3.29 23.59
CA THR A 126 8.31 -3.73 24.04
C THR A 126 8.54 -5.20 23.72
N THR A 127 7.55 -6.07 23.91
CA THR A 127 7.65 -7.50 23.57
C THR A 127 7.93 -7.70 22.09
N ILE A 128 7.20 -7.03 21.20
CA ILE A 128 7.41 -7.11 19.76
C ILE A 128 8.80 -6.62 19.35
N LEU A 129 9.28 -5.53 19.96
CA LEU A 129 10.62 -5.03 19.70
C LEU A 129 11.71 -5.98 20.20
N THR A 130 11.51 -6.64 21.34
CA THR A 130 12.41 -7.67 21.86
C THR A 130 12.40 -8.90 20.96
N MET A 131 11.23 -9.38 20.53
CA MET A 131 11.10 -10.50 19.58
C MET A 131 11.81 -10.21 18.26
N ALA A 132 11.73 -8.98 17.76
CA ALA A 132 12.40 -8.57 16.52
C ALA A 132 13.94 -8.57 16.61
N ARG A 133 14.52 -8.59 17.82
CA ARG A 133 15.97 -8.73 18.03
C ARG A 133 16.42 -10.18 18.04
N HIS A 134 15.52 -11.13 18.29
CA HIS A 134 15.84 -12.54 18.28
C HIS A 134 15.81 -13.11 16.85
N PRO A 135 16.67 -14.09 16.52
CA PRO A 135 16.69 -14.73 15.19
C PRO A 135 15.35 -15.35 14.78
N SER A 136 14.59 -15.89 15.75
CA SER A 136 13.25 -16.46 15.52
C SER A 136 12.20 -15.43 15.10
N GLY A 137 12.45 -14.14 15.36
CA GLY A 137 11.56 -13.03 15.02
C GLY A 137 11.98 -12.27 13.75
N GLU A 138 12.78 -12.86 12.86
CA GLU A 138 13.31 -12.17 11.68
C GLU A 138 12.21 -11.57 10.80
N TYR A 139 11.07 -12.26 10.67
CA TYR A 139 9.93 -11.74 9.91
C TYR A 139 9.37 -10.44 10.52
N ILE A 140 9.30 -10.35 11.86
CA ILE A 140 8.86 -9.15 12.59
C ILE A 140 9.88 -8.03 12.34
N ALA A 141 11.17 -8.34 12.37
CA ALA A 141 12.21 -7.37 12.07
C ALA A 141 12.13 -6.84 10.63
N LYS A 142 11.86 -7.71 9.65
CA LYS A 142 11.64 -7.31 8.24
C LYS A 142 10.44 -6.39 8.10
N MET A 143 9.30 -6.74 8.72
CA MET A 143 8.09 -5.93 8.72
C MET A 143 8.32 -4.55 9.35
N LEU A 144 8.99 -4.52 10.51
CA LEU A 144 9.33 -3.29 11.22
C LEU A 144 10.28 -2.39 10.42
N ARG A 145 11.25 -2.98 9.71
CA ARG A 145 12.15 -2.24 8.81
C ARG A 145 11.41 -1.67 7.60
N LEU A 146 10.49 -2.45 7.00
CA LEU A 146 9.68 -2.00 5.87
C LEU A 146 8.73 -0.86 6.26
N ALA A 147 8.17 -0.92 7.47
CA ALA A 147 7.32 0.14 8.02
C ALA A 147 8.10 1.44 8.31
N ASN A 148 9.40 1.34 8.58
CA ASN A 148 10.25 2.48 8.94
C ASN A 148 10.60 3.35 7.71
N ASP A 149 10.65 4.67 7.89
CA ASP A 149 10.99 5.61 6.82
C ASP A 149 12.52 5.71 6.65
N LYS A 150 13.00 5.57 5.42
CA LYS A 150 14.42 5.63 5.08
C LYS A 150 15.01 7.05 5.26
N ARG A 151 14.18 8.10 5.26
CA ARG A 151 14.62 9.51 5.31
C ARG A 151 15.35 9.95 6.59
N GLY A 152 15.23 9.19 7.69
CA GLY A 152 15.82 9.52 8.99
C GLY A 152 17.05 8.71 9.39
N GLY A 153 17.79 8.12 8.43
CA GLY A 153 18.95 7.25 8.69
C GLY A 153 18.63 5.74 8.64
N GLY A 154 17.59 5.34 7.90
CA GLY A 154 16.87 4.09 8.14
C GLY A 154 17.23 2.89 7.28
N ALA A 155 17.93 1.92 7.89
CA ALA A 155 17.75 0.48 7.67
C ALA A 155 17.43 -0.29 8.97
N GLY A 156 17.31 0.41 10.10
CA GLY A 156 17.16 -0.16 11.44
C GLY A 156 15.72 -0.37 11.91
N ILE A 157 15.58 -1.08 13.03
CA ILE A 157 14.31 -1.33 13.74
C ILE A 157 13.80 -0.01 14.35
N PRO A 158 12.50 0.33 14.24
CA PRO A 158 11.92 1.55 14.79
C PRO A 158 11.89 1.53 16.33
N SER A 159 11.83 2.72 16.94
CA SER A 159 11.69 2.86 18.39
C SER A 159 10.22 2.70 18.85
N SER A 160 10.03 2.42 20.15
CA SER A 160 8.68 2.36 20.77
C SER A 160 7.89 3.65 20.52
N ARG A 161 8.54 4.82 20.62
CA ARG A 161 7.93 6.12 20.32
C ARG A 161 7.41 6.21 18.89
N THR A 162 8.14 5.66 17.91
CA THR A 162 7.71 5.64 16.51
C THR A 162 6.45 4.80 16.32
N ILE A 163 6.37 3.64 16.96
CA ILE A 163 5.18 2.77 16.89
C ILE A 163 3.97 3.46 17.56
N LYS A 164 4.15 4.07 18.74
CA LYS A 164 3.09 4.89 19.38
C LYS A 164 2.61 6.03 18.48
N ARG A 165 3.52 6.68 17.73
CA ARG A 165 3.16 7.70 16.74
C ARG A 165 2.34 7.14 15.58
N TRP A 166 2.60 5.90 15.13
CA TRP A 166 1.80 5.26 14.09
C TRP A 166 0.36 4.96 14.54
N PHE A 167 0.15 4.59 15.81
CA PHE A 167 -1.20 4.50 16.37
C PHE A 167 -1.94 5.84 16.27
N ALA A 168 -1.32 6.92 16.73
CA ALA A 168 -1.92 8.26 16.63
C ALA A 168 -2.18 8.69 15.18
N GLN A 169 -1.31 8.29 14.23
CA GLN A 169 -1.51 8.53 12.81
C GLN A 169 -2.68 7.72 12.25
N ARG A 170 -2.85 6.47 12.65
CA ARG A 170 -4.01 5.64 12.26
C ARG A 170 -5.30 6.27 12.77
N ASP A 171 -5.34 6.63 14.05
CA ASP A 171 -6.55 7.18 14.68
C ASP A 171 -6.94 8.54 14.06
N ALA A 172 -5.98 9.24 13.45
CA ALA A 172 -6.20 10.45 12.66
C ALA A 172 -6.38 10.20 11.14
N ASN A 173 -6.55 8.95 10.70
CA ASN A 173 -6.62 8.52 9.29
C ASN A 173 -5.46 9.01 8.41
N ARG A 174 -4.25 9.13 8.98
CA ARG A 174 -3.03 9.65 8.34
C ARG A 174 -1.87 8.67 8.39
N ILE A 175 -2.15 7.36 8.31
CA ILE A 175 -1.13 6.31 8.42
C ILE A 175 -0.13 6.32 7.26
N MET A 176 -0.56 6.78 6.08
CA MET A 176 0.32 7.01 4.95
C MET A 176 1.10 8.32 5.16
N ALA A 177 2.42 8.27 4.97
CA ALA A 177 3.22 9.47 5.05
C ALA A 177 2.89 10.38 3.86
N LYS A 178 2.28 11.56 4.12
CA LYS A 178 2.02 12.55 3.07
C LYS A 178 3.35 13.05 2.52
N VAL A 179 3.66 12.73 1.26
CA VAL A 179 4.77 13.38 0.57
C VAL A 179 4.34 14.80 0.27
N LYS A 180 5.15 15.78 0.71
CA LYS A 180 4.98 17.16 0.31
C LYS A 180 5.10 17.20 -1.21
N GLN A 181 3.96 17.37 -1.87
CA GLN A 181 3.95 17.59 -3.31
C GLN A 181 4.60 18.96 -3.59
N PRO A 182 5.49 19.06 -4.58
CA PRO A 182 6.11 20.33 -4.91
C PRO A 182 5.02 21.27 -5.44
N ASP A 183 4.89 22.47 -4.84
CA ASP A 183 3.88 23.45 -5.28
C ASP A 183 4.17 23.90 -6.73
N MET A 184 3.39 23.41 -7.69
CA MET A 184 3.61 23.67 -9.12
C MET A 184 3.11 25.04 -9.59
N ARG A 185 2.63 25.90 -8.67
CA ARG A 185 2.24 27.27 -9.00
C ARG A 185 3.43 28.03 -9.59
N GLN A 186 3.21 28.63 -10.75
CA GLN A 186 4.21 29.45 -11.42
C GLN A 186 4.30 30.82 -10.72
N PRO A 187 5.49 31.25 -10.26
CA PRO A 187 5.65 32.59 -9.72
C PRO A 187 5.37 33.68 -10.76
N GLU A 188 4.85 34.83 -10.35
CA GLU A 188 4.49 35.93 -11.26
C GLU A 188 5.66 36.40 -12.14
N TRP A 189 6.87 36.46 -11.56
CA TRP A 189 8.09 36.85 -12.27
C TRP A 189 8.56 35.85 -13.33
N ALA A 190 8.05 34.61 -13.30
CA ALA A 190 8.57 33.54 -14.15
C ALA A 190 8.34 33.80 -15.64
N ALA A 191 7.18 34.35 -16.03
CA ALA A 191 6.89 34.67 -17.42
C ALA A 191 7.86 35.75 -17.96
N CYS A 192 8.07 36.82 -17.19
CA CYS A 192 9.01 37.88 -17.51
C CYS A 192 10.44 37.35 -17.66
N PHE A 193 10.91 36.52 -16.71
CA PHE A 193 12.24 35.90 -16.82
C PHE A 193 12.36 35.00 -18.06
N LEU A 194 11.35 34.16 -18.34
CA LEU A 194 11.37 33.25 -19.48
C LEU A 194 11.44 33.98 -20.82
N TRP A 195 10.86 35.18 -20.92
CA TRP A 195 10.98 36.01 -22.12
C TRP A 195 12.45 36.39 -22.43
N HIS A 196 13.25 36.71 -21.40
CA HIS A 196 14.69 36.98 -21.57
C HIS A 196 15.52 35.71 -21.76
N TYR A 197 15.07 34.58 -21.21
CA TYR A 197 15.82 33.31 -21.24
C TYR A 197 15.57 32.52 -22.54
N ARG A 198 14.35 32.52 -23.08
CA ARG A 198 13.92 31.77 -24.27
C ARG A 198 14.26 32.48 -25.58
N GLN A 199 15.52 32.91 -25.71
CA GLN A 199 16.01 33.60 -26.90
C GLN A 199 16.87 32.68 -27.78
N PRO A 200 16.82 32.82 -29.12
CA PRO A 200 17.65 32.03 -30.04
C PRO A 200 19.15 32.17 -29.81
N GLN A 201 19.58 33.31 -29.24
CA GLN A 201 20.97 33.59 -28.86
C GLN A 201 21.48 32.74 -27.69
N LYS A 202 20.60 31.92 -27.08
CA LYS A 202 20.91 31.02 -25.96
C LYS A 202 21.65 31.73 -24.81
N PRO A 203 21.19 32.92 -24.33
CA PRO A 203 21.86 33.62 -23.25
C PRO A 203 21.99 32.73 -22.02
N SER A 204 23.09 32.88 -21.28
CA SER A 204 23.28 32.17 -20.02
C SER A 204 22.22 32.60 -19.00
N VAL A 205 21.93 31.74 -18.02
CA VAL A 205 20.96 32.06 -16.95
C VAL A 205 21.30 33.39 -16.28
N GLN A 206 22.59 33.68 -16.08
CA GLN A 206 23.06 34.92 -15.46
C GLN A 206 22.85 36.14 -16.36
N ALA A 207 23.15 36.04 -17.66
CA ALA A 207 22.93 37.12 -18.60
C ALA A 207 21.43 37.44 -18.77
N ALA A 208 20.59 36.40 -18.87
CA ALA A 208 19.13 36.55 -18.90
C ALA A 208 18.59 37.16 -17.59
N TYR A 209 19.14 36.74 -16.44
CA TYR A 209 18.75 37.28 -15.13
C TYR A 209 19.08 38.76 -14.98
N HIS A 210 20.26 39.22 -15.43
CA HIS A 210 20.61 40.64 -15.37
C HIS A 210 19.66 41.52 -16.21
N ARG A 211 19.30 41.06 -17.42
CA ARG A 211 18.32 41.74 -18.29
C ARG A 211 16.94 41.78 -17.63
N PHE A 212 16.48 40.63 -17.16
CA PHE A 212 15.22 40.49 -16.42
C PHE A 212 15.18 41.41 -15.19
N ALA A 213 16.23 41.44 -14.36
CA ALA A 213 16.25 42.22 -13.13
C ALA A 213 16.13 43.72 -13.39
N ARG A 214 16.81 44.21 -14.44
CA ARG A 214 16.72 45.60 -14.89
C ARG A 214 15.28 45.94 -15.31
N ASP A 215 14.69 45.13 -16.17
CA ASP A 215 13.36 45.42 -16.73
C ASP A 215 12.26 45.23 -15.67
N TRP A 216 12.42 44.25 -14.78
CA TRP A 216 11.51 44.01 -13.65
C TRP A 216 11.51 45.17 -12.65
N GLN A 217 12.68 45.71 -12.28
CA GLN A 217 12.76 46.88 -11.40
C GLN A 217 12.21 48.14 -12.05
N ALA A 218 12.36 48.29 -13.37
CA ALA A 218 11.79 49.42 -14.11
C ALA A 218 10.24 49.36 -14.15
N GLN A 219 9.67 48.16 -14.30
CA GLN A 219 8.22 47.96 -14.31
C GLN A 219 7.60 47.93 -12.90
N GLN A 220 8.31 47.38 -11.92
CA GLN A 220 7.84 47.17 -10.56
C GLN A 220 8.94 47.50 -9.52
N PRO A 221 9.16 48.79 -9.22
CA PRO A 221 10.24 49.22 -8.32
C PRO A 221 10.08 48.74 -6.87
N LEU A 222 8.85 48.48 -6.43
CA LEU A 222 8.52 48.01 -5.07
C LEU A 222 8.41 46.48 -4.96
N ALA A 223 8.43 45.74 -6.07
CA ALA A 223 8.26 44.29 -6.05
C ALA A 223 9.54 43.57 -5.65
N LYS A 224 9.40 42.50 -4.86
CA LYS A 224 10.53 41.69 -4.41
C LYS A 224 11.14 40.95 -5.60
N LEU A 225 12.36 41.34 -5.98
CA LEU A 225 13.13 40.66 -7.01
C LEU A 225 13.52 39.24 -6.54
N PRO A 226 13.26 38.19 -7.34
CA PRO A 226 13.70 36.84 -7.00
C PRO A 226 15.23 36.73 -7.07
N SER A 227 15.84 35.90 -6.22
CA SER A 227 17.28 35.63 -6.30
C SER A 227 17.62 34.78 -7.52
N ILE A 228 18.85 34.91 -8.03
CA ILE A 228 19.34 34.06 -9.15
C ILE A 228 19.23 32.56 -8.84
N HIS A 229 19.36 32.16 -7.56
CA HIS A 229 19.20 30.77 -7.15
C HIS A 229 17.73 30.31 -7.19
N ALA A 230 16.78 31.19 -6.87
CA ALA A 230 15.36 30.91 -7.03
C ALA A 230 15.00 30.66 -8.50
N VAL A 231 15.56 31.47 -9.41
CA VAL A 231 15.41 31.31 -10.86
C VAL A 231 16.01 29.99 -11.34
N ARG A 232 17.21 29.62 -10.88
CA ARG A 232 17.83 28.33 -11.22
C ARG A 232 16.99 27.14 -10.74
N ARG A 233 16.48 27.19 -9.49
CA ARG A 233 15.58 26.14 -8.96
C ARG A 233 14.30 26.05 -9.76
N PHE A 234 13.68 27.18 -10.10
CA PHE A 234 12.49 27.20 -10.95
C PHE A 234 12.73 26.52 -12.31
N LEU A 235 13.85 26.83 -12.97
CA LEU A 235 14.20 26.20 -14.25
C LEU A 235 14.40 24.68 -14.13
N HIS A 236 14.98 24.20 -13.03
CA HIS A 236 15.27 22.78 -12.81
C HIS A 236 14.04 21.99 -12.33
N ASP A 237 13.36 22.51 -11.31
CA ASP A 237 12.34 21.78 -10.54
C ASP A 237 10.92 21.95 -11.12
N LYS A 238 10.65 23.04 -11.86
CA LYS A 238 9.30 23.37 -12.34
C LYS A 238 9.15 23.28 -13.86
N LEU A 239 10.22 23.45 -14.63
CA LEU A 239 10.16 23.37 -16.09
C LEU A 239 10.65 22.02 -16.59
N GLY A 240 9.80 21.35 -17.39
CA GLY A 240 10.24 20.23 -18.22
C GLY A 240 11.26 20.65 -19.27
N ASN A 241 12.09 19.71 -19.74
CA ASN A 241 13.19 19.98 -20.67
C ASN A 241 12.75 20.68 -21.96
N VAL A 242 11.60 20.29 -22.52
CA VAL A 242 11.04 20.93 -23.73
C VAL A 242 10.67 22.38 -23.45
N CYS A 243 9.96 22.64 -22.34
CA CYS A 243 9.59 24.00 -21.93
C CYS A 243 10.81 24.86 -21.58
N ARG A 244 11.91 24.26 -21.10
CA ARG A 244 13.15 25.00 -20.81
C ARG A 244 13.84 25.48 -22.08
N GLU A 245 13.86 24.64 -23.11
CA GLU A 245 14.57 24.88 -24.38
C GLU A 245 13.71 25.52 -25.47
N ASP A 246 12.42 25.70 -25.21
CA ASP A 246 11.49 26.42 -26.08
C ASP A 246 12.04 27.82 -26.42
N GLY A 247 11.97 28.22 -27.69
CA GLY A 247 12.57 29.46 -28.21
C GLY A 247 14.11 29.50 -28.29
N ARG A 248 14.82 28.60 -27.58
CA ARG A 248 16.29 28.46 -27.62
C ARG A 248 16.74 27.45 -28.70
N LYS A 249 15.90 26.44 -28.95
CA LYS A 249 16.14 25.36 -29.92
C LYS A 249 15.13 25.41 -31.07
N GLY A 250 15.55 24.94 -32.24
CA GLY A 250 14.66 24.82 -33.39
C GLY A 250 13.58 23.74 -33.17
N LYS A 251 12.44 23.84 -33.88
CA LYS A 251 11.33 22.87 -33.77
C LYS A 251 11.77 21.41 -33.96
N ARG A 252 12.77 21.15 -34.81
CA ARG A 252 13.35 19.81 -35.02
C ARG A 252 14.14 19.32 -33.80
N GLU A 253 14.99 20.17 -33.25
CA GLU A 253 15.79 19.86 -32.06
C GLU A 253 14.92 19.65 -30.81
N LEU A 254 13.78 20.36 -30.72
CA LEU A 254 12.79 20.17 -29.64
C LEU A 254 12.12 18.80 -29.72
N LYS A 255 11.87 18.26 -30.93
CA LYS A 255 11.32 16.91 -31.10
C LYS A 255 12.27 15.83 -30.57
N THR A 256 13.59 16.03 -30.66
CA THR A 256 14.58 15.11 -30.07
C THR A 256 14.53 15.10 -28.53
N LEU A 257 14.04 16.19 -27.91
CA LEU A 257 13.86 16.26 -26.45
C LEU A 257 12.50 15.70 -25.99
N GLN A 258 11.56 15.49 -26.90
CA GLN A 258 10.29 14.85 -26.61
C GLN A 258 10.52 13.34 -26.51
N GLY A 259 10.01 12.72 -25.45
CA GLY A 259 10.04 11.26 -25.32
C GLY A 259 9.21 10.61 -26.42
N TYR A 260 9.68 9.49 -26.95
CA TYR A 260 8.89 8.64 -27.84
C TYR A 260 7.74 8.02 -27.04
N THR A 261 6.53 8.00 -27.62
CA THR A 261 5.36 7.37 -27.01
C THR A 261 4.59 6.63 -28.10
N GLU A 262 4.55 5.31 -28.01
CA GLU A 262 3.63 4.49 -28.82
C GLU A 262 2.24 4.61 -28.24
N ARG A 263 1.26 4.86 -29.11
CA ARG A 263 -0.16 4.74 -28.73
C ARG A 263 -0.56 3.30 -28.95
N GLU A 264 -0.76 2.57 -27.86
CA GLU A 264 -1.47 1.30 -27.89
C GLU A 264 -2.96 1.58 -28.17
N PHE A 265 -3.54 0.86 -29.12
CA PHE A 265 -4.96 0.93 -29.51
C PHE A 265 -5.72 -0.25 -28.92
#